data_AF-A0A3C1D5H7-F1
#
_entry.id   AF-A0A3C1D5H7-F1
#
_cell.length_a   1.000
_cell.length_b   1.000
_cell.length_c   1.000
_cell.angle_alpha   90.00
_cell.angle_beta   90.00
_cell.angle_gamma   90.00
#
_symmetry.space_group_name_H-M   'P 1'
#
loop_
_entity.id
_entity.type
_entity.pdbx_description
1 polymer ?
#
loop_
_entity_poly.entity_id
_entity_poly.type
_entity_poly.pdbx_seq_one_letter_code
_entity_poly.pdbx_strand_id
1 'polypeptide(L)' 'WWAIPHGITMEPLLGALRTPYRIVREVDEVEQAVVDAYETAYSSYYHAAVVLGGGLVR' A
#
# COMPACT_ATOMS: atom_id res chain seq x y z
N TRP A 1 10.78 18.15 10.96
CA TRP A 1 9.56 18.96 10.80
C TRP A 1 9.18 19.18 9.32
N TRP A 2 9.44 18.22 8.43
CA TRP A 2 9.15 18.32 6.98
C TRP A 2 8.42 17.11 6.38
N ALA A 3 8.23 16.03 7.15
CA ALA A 3 7.46 14.88 6.69
C ALA A 3 6.01 15.09 7.09
N ILE A 4 5.13 15.26 6.10
CA ILE A 4 3.70 15.07 6.33
C ILE A 4 3.50 13.59 6.63
N PRO A 5 2.81 13.22 7.72
CA PRO A 5 2.54 11.82 8.03
C PRO A 5 1.85 11.16 6.83
N HIS A 6 2.51 10.19 6.22
CA HIS A 6 1.99 9.50 5.04
C HIS A 6 0.60 8.91 5.33
N GLY A 7 0.34 8.43 6.55
CA GLY A 7 -0.99 7.94 6.94
C GLY A 7 -2.14 8.94 6.75
N ILE A 8 -1.89 10.24 6.88
CA ILE A 8 -2.94 11.28 6.73
C ILE A 8 -3.19 11.60 5.24
N THR A 9 -2.20 11.47 4.37
CA THR A 9 -2.27 11.96 2.98
C THR A 9 -2.36 10.86 1.94
N MET A 10 -1.78 9.69 2.20
CA MET A 10 -1.68 8.62 1.23
C MET A 10 -3.00 7.87 1.08
N GLU A 11 -3.74 7.56 2.15
CA GLU A 11 -5.04 6.88 2.03
C GLU A 11 -6.07 7.72 1.23
N PRO A 12 -6.25 9.03 1.48
CA PRO A 12 -7.09 9.87 0.63
C PRO A 12 -6.62 9.95 -0.83
N LEU A 13 -5.30 10.01 -1.07
CA LEU A 13 -4.73 10.09 -2.42
C LEU A 13 -4.97 8.80 -3.22
N LEU A 14 -4.73 7.64 -2.61
CA LEU A 14 -5.02 6.34 -3.25
C LEU A 14 -6.51 6.17 -3.52
N GLY A 15 -7.36 6.62 -2.58
CA GLY A 15 -8.81 6.67 -2.78
C GLY A 15 -9.22 7.55 -3.97
N ALA A 16 -8.64 8.75 -4.09
CA ALA A 16 -8.90 9.66 -5.20
C ALA A 16 -8.50 9.08 -6.56
N LEU A 17 -7.36 8.36 -6.60
CA LEU A 17 -6.89 7.64 -7.79
C LEU A 17 -7.61 6.31 -8.01
N ARG A 18 -8.54 5.93 -7.13
CA ARG A 18 -9.21 4.61 -7.12
C ARG A 18 -8.21 3.45 -7.18
N THR A 19 -7.02 3.65 -6.63
CA THR A 19 -5.96 2.65 -6.60
C THR A 19 -6.27 1.67 -5.46
N PRO A 20 -6.60 0.40 -5.72
CA PRO A 20 -6.70 -0.60 -4.66
C PRO A 20 -5.38 -0.66 -3.87
N TYR A 21 -5.50 -0.71 -2.55
CA TYR A 21 -4.33 -0.75 -1.68
C TYR A 21 -4.51 -1.62 -0.45
N ARG A 22 -3.38 -2.13 0.07
CA ARG A 22 -3.31 -2.88 1.33
C ARG A 22 -2.27 -2.25 2.24
N ILE A 23 -2.64 -1.99 3.49
CA ILE A 23 -1.71 -1.58 4.54
C ILE A 23 -1.20 -2.84 5.24
N VAL A 24 0.10 -3.07 5.18
CA VAL A 24 0.80 -4.21 5.78
C VAL A 24 1.49 -3.72 7.04
N ARG A 25 1.37 -4.48 8.14
CA ARG A 25 1.94 -4.10 9.45
C ARG A 25 2.96 -5.10 9.98
N GLU A 26 2.91 -6.35 9.52
CA GLU A 26 3.82 -7.43 9.89
C GLU A 26 4.74 -7.81 8.72
N VAL A 27 6.01 -8.16 9.03
CA VAL A 27 7.02 -8.56 8.02
C VAL A 27 6.58 -9.80 7.24
N ASP A 28 6.00 -10.77 7.94
CA ASP A 28 5.60 -12.06 7.37
C ASP A 28 4.47 -11.92 6.33
N GLU A 29 3.77 -10.79 6.32
CA GLU A 29 2.69 -10.51 5.37
C GLU A 29 3.17 -9.85 4.06
N VAL A 30 4.41 -9.34 4.02
CA VAL A 30 4.90 -8.51 2.91
C VAL A 30 4.98 -9.29 1.61
N GLU A 31 5.53 -10.51 1.65
CA GLU A 31 5.69 -11.34 0.45
C GLU A 31 4.34 -11.60 -0.20
N GLN A 32 3.36 -12.06 0.57
CA GLN A 32 2.01 -12.33 0.06
C GLN A 32 1.34 -11.04 -0.43
N ALA A 33 1.49 -9.93 0.28
CA ALA A 33 0.91 -8.66 -0.13
C ALA A 33 1.45 -8.15 -1.49
N VAL A 34 2.73 -8.39 -1.78
CA VAL A 34 3.32 -8.05 -3.08
C VAL A 34 2.77 -8.93 -4.20
N VAL A 35 2.65 -10.24 -3.96
CA VAL A 35 2.05 -11.18 -4.94
C VAL A 35 0.60 -10.80 -5.23
N ASP A 36 -0.21 -10.55 -4.19
CA ASP A 36 -1.62 -10.14 -4.33
C ASP A 36 -1.75 -8.83 -5.12
N ALA A 37 -0.87 -7.85 -4.87
CA ALA A 37 -0.85 -6.58 -5.59
C ALA A 37 -0.46 -6.76 -7.06
N TYR A 38 0.49 -7.65 -7.36
CA TYR A 38 0.83 -8.01 -8.73
C TYR A 38 -0.36 -8.63 -9.46
N GLU A 39 -1.00 -9.64 -8.88
CA GLU A 39 -2.18 -10.31 -9.46
C GLU A 39 -3.33 -9.31 -9.69
N THR A 40 -3.57 -8.41 -8.73
CA THR A 40 -4.57 -7.35 -8.84
C THR A 40 -4.23 -6.40 -9.99
N ALA A 41 -2.99 -5.92 -10.06
CA ALA A 41 -2.58 -4.98 -11.10
C ALA A 41 -2.62 -5.62 -12.49
N TYR A 42 -2.20 -6.89 -12.58
CA TYR A 42 -2.18 -7.66 -13.82
C TYR A 42 -3.59 -7.95 -14.33
N SER A 43 -4.50 -8.40 -13.46
CA SER A 43 -5.88 -8.74 -13.84
C SER A 43 -6.76 -7.52 -14.13
N SER A 44 -6.56 -6.42 -13.39
CA SER A 44 -7.34 -5.19 -13.56
C SER A 44 -6.79 -4.22 -14.61
N TYR A 45 -5.57 -4.44 -15.10
CA TYR A 45 -4.82 -3.49 -15.92
C TYR A 45 -4.77 -2.08 -15.29
N TYR A 46 -4.70 -2.03 -13.97
CA TYR A 46 -4.70 -0.80 -13.18
C TYR A 46 -3.65 -0.84 -12.07
N HIS A 47 -3.35 0.30 -11.48
CA HIS A 47 -2.38 0.38 -10.39
C HIS A 47 -2.91 -0.33 -9.14
N ALA A 48 -2.01 -0.95 -8.38
CA ALA A 48 -2.26 -1.43 -7.02
C ALA A 48 -1.12 -0.95 -6.11
N ALA A 49 -1.40 -0.74 -4.83
CA ALA A 49 -0.42 -0.24 -3.88
C ALA A 49 -0.30 -1.13 -2.63
N VAL A 50 0.94 -1.38 -2.21
CA VAL A 50 1.26 -1.97 -0.91
C VAL A 50 1.84 -0.87 -0.04
N VAL A 51 1.23 -0.64 1.11
CA VAL A 51 1.64 0.39 2.06
C VAL A 51 2.25 -0.29 3.28
N LEU A 52 3.50 0.07 3.60
CA LEU A 52 4.18 -0.45 4.78
C LEU A 52 3.91 0.47 5.99
N GLY A 53 3.26 -0.07 7.01
CA GLY A 53 2.91 0.64 8.25
C GLY A 53 3.98 0.55 9.33
N GLY A 54 3.79 1.33 10.40
CA GLY A 54 4.67 1.30 11.58
C GLY A 54 4.64 -0.07 12.27
N GLY A 55 5.83 -0.66 12.46
CA GLY A 55 6.03 -2.05 12.91
C GLY A 55 7.02 -2.80 12.01
N LEU A 56 6.93 -2.57 10.70
CA LEU A 56 7.81 -3.14 9.66
C LEU A 56 9.11 -2.37 9.44
N VAL A 57 9.04 -1.04 9.53
CA VAL A 57 10.17 -0.15 9.26
C VAL A 57 10.76 0.25 10.61
N ARG A 58 11.84 -0.43 11.00
CA ARG A 58 12.71 -0.08 12.13
C ARG A 58 14.06 0.39 11.63
#